data_AF-A0A132NEX1-F1
#
_entry.id   AF-A0A132NEX1-F1
#
_cell.length_a   1.000
_cell.length_b   1.000
_cell.length_c   1.000
_cell.angle_alpha   90.00
_cell.angle_beta   90.00
_cell.angle_gamma   90.00
#
_symmetry.space_group_name_H-M   'P 1'
#
loop_
_entity.id
_entity.type
_entity.pdbx_description
1 polymer ?
#
loop_
_entity_poly.entity_id
_entity_poly.type
_entity_poly.pdbx_seq_one_letter_code
_entity_poly.pdbx_strand_id
1 'polypeptide(L)' 'MRVDHQCKVQLSNPQLGNNTTGYVVVESKESMKKRGVSSPDRAEAALLAIYEPYPVGMRKRRGLLAGCAAGLLA' A
#
# COMPACT_ATOMS: atom_id res chain seq x y z
N MET A 1 11.19 13.05 -24.80
CA MET A 1 10.61 12.09 -23.85
C MET A 1 9.15 12.50 -23.61
N ARG A 2 8.20 11.97 -24.40
CA ARG A 2 6.75 12.17 -24.24
C ARG A 2 6.27 11.35 -23.04
N VAL A 3 6.79 11.63 -21.85
CA VAL A 3 6.63 10.79 -20.66
C VAL A 3 5.23 11.02 -20.09
N ASP A 4 4.31 10.18 -20.52
CA ASP A 4 3.01 9.89 -19.91
C ASP A 4 2.19 11.11 -19.43
N HIS A 5 1.69 11.90 -20.38
CA HIS A 5 0.79 13.04 -20.12
C HIS A 5 -0.46 12.62 -19.33
N GLN A 6 -0.98 11.41 -19.58
CA GLN A 6 -2.13 10.88 -18.85
C GLN A 6 -1.81 10.66 -17.38
N CYS A 7 -0.65 10.08 -17.07
CA CYS A 7 -0.18 9.93 -15.69
C CYS A 7 -0.08 11.30 -14.98
N LYS A 8 0.50 12.32 -15.65
CA LYS A 8 0.59 13.68 -15.09
C LYS A 8 -0.78 14.26 -14.73
N VAL A 9 -1.76 14.16 -15.62
CA VAL A 9 -3.13 14.65 -15.36
C VAL A 9 -3.78 13.88 -14.22
N GLN A 10 -3.60 12.55 -14.18
CA GLN A 10 -4.16 11.71 -13.13
C GLN A 10 -3.55 11.99 -11.75
N LEU A 11 -2.26 12.35 -11.67
CA LEU A 11 -1.60 12.74 -10.41
C LEU A 11 -2.14 14.05 -9.83
N SER A 12 -2.66 14.96 -10.66
CA SER A 12 -3.20 16.25 -10.20
C SER A 12 -4.68 16.21 -9.79
N ASN A 13 -5.40 15.14 -10.10
CA ASN A 13 -6.86 15.06 -9.93
C ASN A 13 -7.34 14.74 -8.49
N PRO A 14 -6.69 13.85 -7.72
CA PRO A 14 -7.13 13.50 -6.37
C PRO A 14 -7.04 14.70 -5.43
N GLN A 15 -8.11 14.92 -4.65
CA GLN A 15 -8.07 15.91 -3.59
C GLN A 15 -7.38 15.36 -2.33
N LEU A 16 -6.75 16.25 -1.57
CA LEU A 16 -6.22 15.93 -0.25
C LEU A 16 -7.22 16.35 0.81
N GLY A 17 -7.52 15.45 1.73
CA GLY A 17 -8.30 15.71 2.93
C GLY A 17 -7.49 15.42 4.18
N ASN A 18 -8.11 15.65 5.33
CA ASN A 18 -7.54 15.33 6.62
C ASN A 18 -8.46 14.38 7.36
N ASN A 19 -7.90 13.38 8.05
CA ASN A 19 -8.63 12.57 9.01
C ASN A 19 -8.67 13.25 10.38
N THR A 20 -9.64 12.89 11.22
CA THR A 20 -9.78 13.34 12.62
C THR A 20 -8.53 13.10 13.45
N THR A 21 -7.74 12.07 13.12
CA THR A 21 -6.44 11.77 13.76
C THR A 21 -5.29 12.68 13.28
N GLY A 22 -5.55 13.61 12.36
CA GLY A 22 -4.58 14.60 11.87
C GLY A 22 -3.74 14.14 10.68
N TYR A 23 -4.01 12.96 10.11
CA TYR A 23 -3.30 12.47 8.92
C TYR A 23 -3.88 13.08 7.64
N VAL A 24 -3.00 13.40 6.68
CA VAL A 24 -3.38 13.72 5.31
C VAL A 24 -3.85 12.43 4.63
N VAL A 25 -5.03 12.47 4.04
CA VAL A 25 -5.65 11.35 3.33
C VAL A 25 -5.85 11.76 1.88
N VAL A 26 -5.38 10.91 0.97
CA VAL A 26 -5.66 11.05 -0.45
C VAL A 26 -7.07 10.58 -0.72
N GLU A 27 -7.81 11.33 -1.53
CA GLU A 27 -9.16 11.00 -1.96
C GLU A 27 -9.26 9.57 -2.53
N SER A 28 -10.35 8.86 -2.20
CA SER A 28 -10.58 7.50 -2.69
C SER A 28 -11.09 7.48 -4.13
N LYS A 29 -10.78 6.40 -4.86
CA LYS A 29 -11.26 6.16 -6.24
C LYS A 29 -12.79 6.22 -6.36
N GLU A 30 -13.51 5.75 -5.33
CA GLU A 30 -14.97 5.85 -5.28
C GLU A 30 -15.46 7.30 -5.17
N SER A 31 -14.81 8.12 -4.33
CA SER A 31 -15.12 9.55 -4.21
C SER A 31 -14.85 10.29 -5.52
N MET A 32 -13.72 10.01 -6.17
CA MET A 32 -13.39 10.57 -7.48
C MET A 32 -14.47 10.23 -8.52
N LYS A 33 -14.91 8.97 -8.57
CA LYS A 33 -15.97 8.53 -9.48
C LYS A 33 -17.30 9.25 -9.20
N LYS A 34 -17.66 9.45 -7.93
CA LYS A 34 -18.87 10.22 -7.55
C LYS A 34 -18.83 11.67 -8.04
N ARG A 35 -17.63 12.25 -8.18
CA ARG A 35 -17.40 13.59 -8.74
C ARG A 35 -17.32 13.62 -10.28
N GLY A 36 -17.47 12.49 -10.96
CA GLY A 36 -17.32 12.39 -12.41
C GLY A 36 -15.87 12.39 -12.89
N VAL A 37 -14.90 12.21 -11.99
CA VAL A 37 -13.49 12.08 -12.33
C VAL A 37 -13.16 10.61 -12.57
N SER A 38 -12.56 10.30 -13.71
CA SER A 38 -12.11 8.95 -14.04
C SER A 38 -11.06 8.46 -13.03
N SER A 39 -11.04 7.15 -12.79
CA SER A 39 -10.05 6.55 -11.89
C SER A 39 -8.60 6.81 -12.35
N PRO A 40 -7.67 7.11 -11.42
CA PRO A 40 -6.29 7.45 -11.75
C PRO A 40 -5.41 6.21 -11.92
N ASP A 41 -5.84 5.24 -12.72
CA ASP A 41 -5.22 3.90 -12.78
C ASP A 41 -3.74 3.92 -13.21
N ARG A 42 -3.37 4.85 -14.10
CA ARG A 42 -1.97 5.01 -14.57
C ARG A 42 -1.09 5.62 -13.48
N ALA A 43 -1.62 6.59 -12.75
CA ALA A 43 -0.93 7.20 -11.62
C ALA A 43 -0.77 6.21 -10.44
N GLU A 44 -1.80 5.42 -10.14
CA GLU A 44 -1.73 4.36 -9.12
C GLU A 44 -0.65 3.33 -9.45
N ALA A 45 -0.58 2.88 -10.71
CA ALA A 45 0.47 1.97 -11.16
C ALA A 45 1.88 2.58 -10.97
N ALA A 46 2.04 3.87 -11.27
CA ALA A 46 3.32 4.55 -11.08
C ALA A 46 3.71 4.68 -9.60
N LEU A 47 2.74 4.91 -8.70
CA LEU A 47 2.98 4.97 -7.25
C LEU A 47 3.36 3.60 -6.69
N LEU A 48 2.66 2.54 -7.11
CA LEU A 48 2.92 1.18 -6.65
C LEU A 48 4.23 0.60 -7.20
N ALA A 49 4.71 1.07 -8.35
CA ALA A 49 5.98 0.62 -8.93
C ALA A 49 7.19 0.92 -8.02
N ILE A 50 7.09 1.93 -7.16
CA ILE A 50 8.16 2.31 -6.21
C ILE A 50 8.03 1.51 -4.90
N TYR A 51 6.85 0.98 -4.61
CA TYR A 51 6.58 0.30 -3.36
C TYR A 51 7.23 -1.09 -3.35
N GLU A 52 8.18 -1.29 -2.45
CA GLU A 52 8.75 -2.62 -2.18
C GLU A 52 7.86 -3.35 -1.15
N PRO A 53 7.17 -4.43 -1.55
CA PRO A 53 6.38 -5.21 -0.61
C PRO A 53 7.29 -5.99 0.32
N TYR A 54 6.86 -6.15 1.57
CA TYR A 54 7.55 -7.04 2.50
C TYR A 54 7.63 -8.46 1.91
N PRO A 55 8.78 -9.15 1.96
CA PRO A 55 8.93 -10.46 1.36
C PRO A 55 7.98 -11.46 2.02
N VAL A 56 6.92 -11.82 1.29
CA VAL A 56 5.98 -12.89 1.62
C VAL A 56 6.66 -14.25 1.37
N GLY A 57 7.72 -14.55 2.13
CA GLY A 57 8.56 -15.70 1.79
C GLY A 57 9.69 -16.06 2.74
N MET A 58 10.05 -15.23 3.73
CA MET A 58 10.78 -15.79 4.86
C MET A 58 9.79 -16.60 5.69
N ARG A 59 9.65 -17.88 5.32
CA ARG A 59 9.24 -18.92 6.27
C ARG A 59 10.10 -18.67 7.51
N LYS A 60 9.51 -18.07 8.56
CA LYS A 60 10.07 -18.18 9.90
C LYS A 60 10.29 -19.67 10.06
N ARG A 61 11.54 -20.13 10.00
CA ARG A 61 11.86 -21.51 10.36
C ARG A 61 11.16 -21.69 11.69
N ARG A 62 10.13 -22.53 11.72
CA ARG A 62 9.46 -22.96 12.95
C ARG A 62 10.51 -23.75 13.72
N GLY A 63 11.46 -23.06 14.32
CA GLY A 63 12.25 -23.54 15.44
C GLY A 63 11.44 -23.21 16.68
N LEU A 64 10.30 -23.88 16.84
CA LEU A 64 9.74 -24.04 18.16
C LEU A 64 10.59 -25.14 18.80
N LEU A 65 11.24 -24.84 19.93
CA LEU A 65 11.91 -25.77 20.85
C LEU A 65 13.41 -26.07 20.61
N ALA A 66 14.25 -25.03 20.53
CA ALA A 66 15.55 -25.06 21.22
C ALA A 66 15.30 -24.58 22.66
N GLY A 67 15.06 -25.51 23.58
CA GLY A 67 14.74 -25.20 24.98
C GLY A 67 13.59 -26.00 25.57
N CYS A 68 13.48 -27.29 25.29
CA CYS A 68 12.84 -28.22 26.24
C CYS A 68 13.86 -28.48 27.35
N ALA A 69 14.03 -27.49 28.22
CA ALA A 69 14.60 -27.71 29.54
C ALA A 69 13.46 -28.13 30.47
N ALA A 70 13.77 -29.11 31.31
CA ALA A 70 13.13 -29.40 32.58
C ALA A 70 11.72 -30.02 32.54
N GLY A 71 11.71 -31.34 32.80
CA GLY A 71 10.70 -31.96 33.65
C GLY A 71 9.65 -32.80 32.93
N LEU A 72 9.99 -34.06 32.65
CA LEU A 72 9.20 -35.21 33.11
C LEU A 72 10.01 -36.48 32.77
N LEU A 73 10.93 -36.83 33.67
CA LEU A 73 11.41 -38.20 33.79
C LEU A 73 10.24 -39.04 34.32
N ALA A 74 9.92 -40.09 33.56
CA ALA A 74 9.35 -41.32 34.11
C ALA A 74 10.37 -41.99 35.05
#